data_AF-A1ZR90-F1
#
_entry.id   AF-A1ZR90-F1
#
_cell.length_a   1.000
_cell.length_b   1.000
_cell.length_c   1.000
_cell.angle_alpha   90.00
_cell.angle_beta   90.00
_cell.angle_gamma   90.00
#
_symmetry.space_group_name_H-M   'P 1'
#
loop_
_entity.id
_entity.type
_entity.pdbx_description
1 polymer ?
#
loop_
_entity_poly.entity_id
_entity_poly.type
_entity_poly.pdbx_seq_one_letter_code
_entity_poly.pdbx_strand_id
1 'polypeptide(L)'
;MNSDDTIQAYIKQILKIQEQQKQGEGPLTREEMTQMAADLGMTEDDLAMIDRHFNDYLVRGKGYSKYEDWDSAIEELKQAVMLNPVHVEALFALANAYKHRWLLKRNKQDLNSAKSYGKRVLQLNAGHDPALKLMSQLNTKTIWTSQPSRNQRPSMVMNSDLKPYDTVGGNHLVPDRKLRKSRDDKKIFGVCGGIANYFGIDPTLVRIGFVAGTFITGAATIPIYLVLNFVLPDSR
;
A
#
# COMPACT_ATOMS: atom_id res chain seq x y z
N MET A 1 -1.80 17.00 32.39
CA MET A 1 -2.10 15.83 31.53
C MET A 1 -0.83 15.57 30.73
N ASN A 2 -0.39 14.32 30.57
CA ASN A 2 0.80 14.02 29.76
C ASN A 2 0.47 14.16 28.26
N SER A 3 1.45 14.44 27.40
CA SER A 3 1.28 14.55 25.95
C SER A 3 0.59 13.31 25.33
N ASP A 4 0.93 12.13 25.82
CA ASP A 4 0.30 10.87 25.37
C ASP A 4 -1.20 10.83 25.73
N ASP A 5 -1.58 11.28 26.93
CA ASP A 5 -2.98 11.33 27.36
C ASP A 5 -3.81 12.30 26.51
N THR A 6 -3.23 13.45 26.14
CA THR A 6 -3.88 14.45 25.29
C THR A 6 -4.06 13.95 23.85
N ILE A 7 -3.07 13.24 23.29
CA ILE A 7 -3.16 12.64 21.96
C ILE A 7 -4.24 11.55 21.93
N GLN A 8 -4.29 10.68 22.95
CA GLN A 8 -5.34 9.66 23.06
C GLN A 8 -6.73 10.27 23.22
N ALA A 9 -6.85 11.33 24.02
CA ALA A 9 -8.11 12.07 24.16
C ALA A 9 -8.55 12.67 22.83
N TYR A 10 -7.62 13.25 22.06
CA TYR A 10 -7.88 13.81 20.74
C TYR A 10 -8.36 12.74 19.73
N ILE A 11 -7.66 11.61 19.63
CA ILE A 11 -8.06 10.49 18.77
C ILE A 11 -9.44 9.98 19.16
N LYS A 12 -9.73 9.87 20.46
CA LYS A 12 -11.03 9.42 20.97
C LYS A 12 -12.15 10.39 20.56
N GLN A 13 -11.91 11.70 20.60
CA GLN A 13 -12.89 12.69 20.15
C GLN A 13 -13.13 12.59 18.63
N ILE A 14 -12.07 12.46 17.83
CA ILE A 14 -12.20 12.22 16.38
C ILE A 14 -13.07 10.98 16.12
N LEU A 15 -12.81 9.86 16.80
CA LEU A 15 -13.55 8.63 16.62
C LEU A 15 -15.03 8.78 17.02
N LYS A 16 -15.29 9.47 18.13
CA LYS A 16 -16.65 9.78 18.58
C LYS A 16 -17.41 10.59 17.53
N ILE A 17 -16.80 11.64 17.00
CA ILE A 17 -17.42 12.46 15.96
C ILE A 17 -17.65 11.63 14.69
N GLN A 18 -16.68 10.81 14.27
CA GLN A 18 -16.88 9.92 13.12
C GLN A 18 -18.03 8.93 13.31
N GLU A 19 -18.28 8.47 14.54
CA GLU A 19 -19.40 7.60 14.86
C GLU A 19 -20.73 8.34 14.84
N GLN A 20 -20.77 9.57 15.36
CA GLN A 20 -21.94 10.46 15.28
C GLN A 20 -22.26 10.86 13.83
N GLN A 21 -21.24 11.08 13.00
CA GLN A 21 -21.39 11.39 11.57
C GLN A 21 -21.95 10.23 10.74
N LYS A 22 -21.79 8.98 11.18
CA LYS A 22 -22.54 7.86 10.58
C LYS A 22 -24.06 8.01 10.74
N GLN A 23 -24.52 8.90 11.63
CA GLN A 23 -25.92 9.20 11.91
C GLN A 23 -26.45 10.47 11.20
N GLY A 24 -25.66 11.13 10.34
CA GLY A 24 -26.17 12.16 9.40
C GLY A 24 -25.49 13.54 9.47
N GLU A 25 -24.54 13.75 10.36
CA GLU A 25 -23.72 14.96 10.39
C GLU A 25 -22.60 14.86 9.33
N GLY A 26 -22.30 15.96 8.63
CA GLY A 26 -21.36 16.02 7.50
C GLY A 26 -19.93 15.57 7.83
N PRO A 27 -19.00 15.52 6.85
CA PRO A 27 -17.63 15.06 7.11
C PRO A 27 -16.91 16.00 8.09
N LEU A 28 -16.15 15.42 9.04
CA LEU A 28 -15.28 16.17 9.94
C LEU A 28 -14.43 17.17 9.14
N THR A 29 -14.36 18.40 9.61
CA THR A 29 -13.62 19.48 8.96
C THR A 29 -12.27 19.71 9.63
N ARG A 30 -11.36 20.37 8.91
CA ARG A 30 -10.07 20.76 9.47
C ARG A 30 -10.23 21.73 10.64
N GLU A 31 -11.22 22.62 10.56
CA GLU A 31 -11.53 23.62 11.58
C GLU A 31 -11.98 23.00 12.89
N GLU A 32 -12.88 22.01 12.83
CA GLU A 32 -13.31 21.25 14.02
C GLU A 32 -12.14 20.52 14.67
N MET A 33 -11.23 19.94 13.88
CA MET A 33 -10.03 19.31 14.40
C MET A 33 -9.09 20.30 15.09
N THR A 34 -8.89 21.48 14.50
CA THR A 34 -8.06 22.52 15.12
C THR A 34 -8.67 23.05 16.41
N GLN A 35 -9.99 23.23 16.46
CA GLN A 35 -10.68 23.66 17.67
C GLN A 35 -10.60 22.60 18.76
N MET A 36 -10.82 21.32 18.43
CA MET A 36 -10.66 20.22 19.38
C MET A 36 -9.26 20.15 19.98
N ALA A 37 -8.22 20.31 19.14
CA ALA A 37 -6.85 20.33 19.61
C ALA A 37 -6.61 21.52 20.57
N ALA A 38 -7.13 22.71 20.23
CA ALA A 38 -7.04 23.89 21.08
C ALA A 38 -7.78 23.71 22.41
N ASP A 39 -9.00 23.15 22.39
CA ASP A 39 -9.83 22.90 23.58
C ASP A 39 -9.17 21.88 24.54
N LEU A 40 -8.43 20.92 23.99
CA LEU A 40 -7.66 19.94 24.77
C LEU A 40 -6.30 20.49 25.25
N GLY A 41 -5.97 21.74 24.90
CA GLY A 41 -4.70 22.37 25.26
C GLY A 41 -3.50 21.72 24.59
N MET A 42 -3.67 21.14 23.39
CA MET A 42 -2.57 20.50 22.66
C MET A 42 -1.53 21.54 22.23
N THR A 43 -0.27 21.18 22.41
CA THR A 43 0.86 22.00 21.98
C THR A 43 1.17 21.79 20.51
N GLU A 44 1.94 22.71 19.91
CA GLU A 44 2.47 22.52 18.56
C GLU A 44 3.32 21.25 18.44
N ASP A 45 4.04 20.89 19.50
CA ASP A 45 4.86 19.66 19.56
C ASP A 45 3.99 18.40 19.52
N ASP A 46 2.84 18.40 20.22
CA ASP A 46 1.90 17.27 20.21
C ASP A 46 1.28 17.08 18.81
N LEU A 47 0.93 18.18 18.15
CA LEU A 47 0.42 18.17 16.78
C LEU A 47 1.49 17.68 15.79
N ALA A 48 2.74 18.14 15.94
CA ALA A 48 3.85 17.68 15.13
C ALA A 48 4.16 16.18 15.36
N MET A 49 3.92 15.66 16.57
CA MET A 49 4.02 14.22 16.84
C MET A 49 2.93 13.43 16.10
N ILE A 50 1.68 13.91 16.11
CA ILE A 50 0.59 13.31 15.33
C ILE A 50 0.92 13.31 13.84
N ASP A 51 1.39 14.43 13.30
CA ASP A 51 1.73 14.55 11.88
C ASP A 51 2.89 13.63 11.48
N ARG A 52 3.89 13.46 12.35
CA ARG A 52 4.98 12.49 12.12
C ARG A 52 4.43 11.07 12.06
N HIS A 53 3.64 10.65 13.05
CA HIS A 53 3.04 9.32 13.05
C HIS A 53 2.13 9.11 11.83
N PHE A 54 1.32 10.11 11.48
CA PHE A 54 0.48 10.08 10.30
C PHE A 54 1.29 9.80 9.02
N ASN A 55 2.37 10.56 8.81
CA ASN A 55 3.23 10.42 7.64
C ASN A 55 3.91 9.05 7.61
N ASP A 56 4.37 8.54 8.75
CA ASP A 56 4.96 7.22 8.86
C ASP A 56 3.99 6.11 8.44
N TYR A 57 2.76 6.13 8.97
CA TYR A 57 1.71 5.19 8.59
C TYR A 57 1.36 5.32 7.10
N LEU A 58 1.25 6.55 6.59
CA LEU A 58 0.91 6.79 5.18
C LEU A 58 1.98 6.24 4.24
N VAL A 59 3.25 6.50 4.52
CA VAL A 59 4.39 6.04 3.70
C VAL A 59 4.47 4.51 3.71
N ARG A 60 4.37 3.87 4.89
CA ARG A 60 4.37 2.40 4.98
C ARG A 60 3.18 1.79 4.24
N GLY A 61 1.98 2.32 4.45
CA GLY A 61 0.77 1.84 3.78
C GLY A 61 0.81 1.95 2.26
N LYS A 62 1.36 3.06 1.73
CA LYS A 62 1.63 3.21 0.28
C LYS A 62 2.72 2.25 -0.20
N GLY A 63 3.75 2.03 0.61
CA GLY A 63 4.80 1.05 0.37
C GLY A 63 4.24 -0.36 0.19
N TYR A 64 3.43 -0.84 1.14
CA TYR A 64 2.75 -2.14 1.04
C TYR A 64 1.83 -2.22 -0.19
N SER A 65 1.08 -1.15 -0.47
CA SER A 65 0.21 -1.08 -1.67
C SER A 65 1.00 -1.26 -2.97
N LYS A 66 2.21 -0.69 -3.05
CA LYS A 66 3.09 -0.83 -4.22
C LYS A 66 3.55 -2.28 -4.45
N TYR A 67 3.69 -3.06 -3.39
CA TYR A 67 4.07 -4.47 -3.44
C TYR A 67 2.86 -5.41 -3.43
N GLU A 68 1.65 -4.88 -3.60
CA GLU A 68 0.38 -5.63 -3.62
C GLU A 68 0.08 -6.38 -2.30
N ASP A 69 0.73 -6.00 -1.20
CA ASP A 69 0.38 -6.47 0.14
C ASP A 69 -0.79 -5.64 0.68
N TRP A 70 -1.99 -5.96 0.17
CA TRP A 70 -3.20 -5.18 0.45
C TRP A 70 -3.67 -5.30 1.90
N ASP A 71 -3.37 -6.40 2.59
CA ASP A 71 -3.77 -6.56 3.99
C ASP A 71 -2.96 -5.62 4.89
N SER A 72 -1.62 -5.66 4.80
CA SER A 72 -0.74 -4.74 5.53
C SER A 72 -0.96 -3.28 5.13
N ALA A 73 -1.18 -3.02 3.83
CA ALA A 73 -1.51 -1.68 3.36
C ALA A 73 -2.77 -1.11 4.01
N ILE A 74 -3.84 -1.90 4.08
CA ILE A 74 -5.11 -1.46 4.69
C ILE A 74 -4.92 -1.17 6.18
N GLU A 75 -4.12 -1.97 6.89
CA GLU A 75 -3.85 -1.75 8.32
C GLU A 75 -3.13 -0.44 8.57
N GLU A 76 -2.02 -0.19 7.87
CA GLU A 76 -1.26 1.07 8.02
C GLU A 76 -2.08 2.29 7.57
N LEU A 77 -2.77 2.20 6.43
CA LEU A 77 -3.57 3.30 5.91
C LEU A 77 -4.77 3.62 6.81
N LYS A 78 -5.32 2.63 7.53
CA LYS A 78 -6.33 2.88 8.56
C LYS A 78 -5.78 3.73 9.69
N GLN A 79 -4.58 3.43 10.17
CA GLN A 79 -3.93 4.22 11.24
C GLN A 79 -3.69 5.67 10.76
N ALA A 80 -3.18 5.84 9.53
CA ALA A 80 -3.04 7.18 8.94
C ALA A 80 -4.39 7.92 8.89
N VAL A 81 -5.45 7.27 8.41
CA VAL A 81 -6.79 7.88 8.35
C VAL A 81 -7.38 8.12 9.75
N MET A 82 -7.00 7.36 10.79
CA MET A 82 -7.42 7.65 12.16
C MET A 82 -6.79 8.94 12.68
N LEU A 83 -5.50 9.17 12.40
CA LEU A 83 -4.78 10.37 12.83
C LEU A 83 -5.17 11.62 12.03
N ASN A 84 -5.39 11.47 10.72
CA ASN A 84 -5.85 12.56 9.86
C ASN A 84 -6.99 12.10 8.93
N PRO A 85 -8.24 12.15 9.42
CA PRO A 85 -9.39 11.58 8.72
C PRO A 85 -9.93 12.42 7.56
N VAL A 86 -9.43 13.64 7.39
CA VAL A 86 -9.79 14.54 6.28
C VAL A 86 -8.72 14.55 5.19
N HIS A 87 -7.63 13.79 5.37
CA HIS A 87 -6.55 13.74 4.41
C HIS A 87 -6.96 12.98 3.14
N VAL A 88 -7.24 13.73 2.08
CA VAL A 88 -7.75 13.24 0.79
C VAL A 88 -6.94 12.07 0.25
N GLU A 89 -5.61 12.20 0.23
CA GLU A 89 -4.72 11.19 -0.34
C GLU A 89 -4.67 9.90 0.50
N ALA A 90 -4.79 10.02 1.84
CA ALA A 90 -4.79 8.84 2.72
C ALA A 90 -6.10 8.06 2.56
N LEU A 91 -7.22 8.79 2.49
CA LEU A 91 -8.54 8.21 2.21
C LEU A 91 -8.58 7.54 0.83
N PHE A 92 -8.00 8.17 -0.19
CA PHE A 92 -7.95 7.60 -1.54
C PHE A 92 -7.06 6.35 -1.60
N ALA A 93 -5.88 6.39 -0.99
CA ALA A 93 -5.00 5.24 -0.88
C ALA A 93 -5.72 4.06 -0.20
N LEU A 94 -6.43 4.33 0.91
CA LEU A 94 -7.20 3.31 1.62
C LEU A 94 -8.35 2.75 0.76
N ALA A 95 -9.10 3.61 0.06
CA ALA A 95 -10.16 3.21 -0.86
C ALA A 95 -9.63 2.29 -1.97
N ASN A 96 -8.47 2.62 -2.53
CA ASN A 96 -7.79 1.80 -3.53
C ASN A 96 -7.35 0.45 -2.96
N ALA A 97 -6.74 0.43 -1.77
CA ALA A 97 -6.29 -0.81 -1.15
C ALA A 97 -7.47 -1.77 -0.93
N TYR A 98 -8.61 -1.26 -0.45
CA TYR A 98 -9.86 -2.04 -0.36
C TYR A 98 -10.36 -2.52 -1.72
N LYS A 99 -10.37 -1.67 -2.75
CA LYS A 99 -10.76 -2.08 -4.12
C LYS A 99 -9.89 -3.24 -4.61
N HIS A 100 -8.58 -3.15 -4.45
CA HIS A 100 -7.65 -4.19 -4.90
C HIS A 100 -7.83 -5.48 -4.11
N ARG A 101 -7.99 -5.41 -2.79
CA ARG A 101 -8.31 -6.59 -1.99
C ARG A 101 -9.66 -7.20 -2.37
N TRP A 102 -10.66 -6.39 -2.66
CA TRP A 102 -11.96 -6.86 -3.17
C TRP A 102 -11.80 -7.61 -4.51
N LEU A 103 -10.99 -7.11 -5.45
CA LEU A 103 -10.76 -7.79 -6.73
C LEU A 103 -10.16 -9.19 -6.55
N LEU A 104 -9.34 -9.39 -5.52
CA LEU A 104 -8.71 -10.67 -5.18
C LEU A 104 -9.62 -11.60 -4.37
N LYS A 105 -10.22 -11.09 -3.28
CA LYS A 105 -10.99 -11.89 -2.31
C LYS A 105 -12.49 -11.94 -2.58
N ARG A 106 -13.02 -11.07 -3.45
CA ARG A 106 -14.45 -10.89 -3.76
C ARG A 106 -15.35 -10.64 -2.54
N ASN A 107 -14.79 -10.08 -1.47
CA ASN A 107 -15.52 -9.75 -0.24
C ASN A 107 -16.41 -8.50 -0.42
N LYS A 108 -17.71 -8.62 -0.18
CA LYS A 108 -18.67 -7.50 -0.26
C LYS A 108 -18.31 -6.34 0.69
N GLN A 109 -17.74 -6.64 1.85
CA GLN A 109 -17.33 -5.62 2.83
C GLN A 109 -16.26 -4.69 2.24
N ASP A 110 -15.26 -5.24 1.57
CA ASP A 110 -14.18 -4.46 0.95
C ASP A 110 -14.73 -3.55 -0.17
N LEU A 111 -15.70 -4.03 -0.95
CA LEU A 111 -16.39 -3.21 -1.95
C LEU A 111 -17.12 -2.03 -1.30
N ASN A 112 -17.85 -2.27 -0.22
CA ASN A 112 -18.58 -1.24 0.51
C ASN A 112 -17.61 -0.22 1.13
N SER A 113 -16.52 -0.68 1.72
CA SER A 113 -15.46 0.18 2.24
C SER A 113 -14.84 1.03 1.13
N ALA A 114 -14.46 0.44 0.00
CA ALA A 114 -13.88 1.18 -1.13
C ALA A 114 -14.82 2.29 -1.64
N LYS A 115 -16.13 2.00 -1.78
CA LYS A 115 -17.14 2.98 -2.18
C LYS A 115 -17.32 4.08 -1.13
N SER A 116 -17.37 3.71 0.15
CA SER A 116 -17.54 4.65 1.26
C SER A 116 -16.38 5.66 1.32
N TYR A 117 -15.14 5.17 1.33
CA TYR A 117 -13.96 6.04 1.34
C TYR A 117 -13.82 6.85 0.04
N GLY A 118 -14.13 6.25 -1.12
CA GLY A 118 -14.17 6.97 -2.40
C GLY A 118 -15.17 8.13 -2.40
N LYS A 119 -16.37 7.93 -1.82
CA LYS A 119 -17.36 9.00 -1.64
C LYS A 119 -16.85 10.11 -0.71
N ARG A 120 -16.20 9.75 0.42
CA ARG A 120 -15.60 10.71 1.34
C ARG A 120 -14.54 11.57 0.65
N VAL A 121 -13.71 10.98 -0.20
CA VAL A 121 -12.74 11.74 -1.01
C VAL A 121 -13.43 12.79 -1.86
N LEU A 122 -14.52 12.43 -2.54
CA LEU A 122 -15.27 13.37 -3.38
C LEU A 122 -16.05 14.44 -2.59
N GLN A 123 -16.44 14.14 -1.35
CA GLN A 123 -17.04 15.14 -0.45
C GLN A 123 -16.03 16.21 -0.02
N LEU A 124 -14.77 15.81 0.19
CA LEU A 124 -13.69 16.73 0.57
C LEU A 124 -13.09 17.45 -0.64
N ASN A 125 -12.98 16.76 -1.78
CA ASN A 125 -12.48 17.28 -3.03
C ASN A 125 -13.25 16.70 -4.23
N ALA A 126 -14.27 17.44 -4.69
CA ALA A 126 -15.12 17.02 -5.80
C ALA A 126 -14.36 16.88 -7.14
N GLY A 127 -13.24 17.59 -7.31
CA GLY A 127 -12.39 17.55 -8.49
C GLY A 127 -11.32 16.45 -8.48
N HIS A 128 -11.38 15.50 -7.54
CA HIS A 128 -10.38 14.45 -7.43
C HIS A 128 -10.56 13.36 -8.51
N ASP A 129 -9.97 13.57 -9.69
CA ASP A 129 -10.06 12.66 -10.86
C ASP A 129 -9.82 11.18 -10.52
N PRO A 130 -8.80 10.81 -9.73
CA PRO A 130 -8.57 9.41 -9.41
C PRO A 130 -9.74 8.77 -8.64
N ALA A 131 -10.43 9.55 -7.79
CA ALA A 131 -11.58 9.07 -7.03
C ALA A 131 -12.84 8.97 -7.90
N LEU A 132 -13.06 9.92 -8.83
CA LEU A 132 -14.13 9.83 -9.83
C LEU A 132 -13.98 8.54 -10.66
N LYS A 133 -12.76 8.26 -11.13
CA LYS A 133 -12.45 7.03 -11.87
C LYS A 133 -12.68 5.78 -11.03
N LEU A 134 -12.24 5.78 -9.76
CA LEU A 134 -12.48 4.67 -8.83
C LEU A 134 -13.99 4.43 -8.65
N MET A 135 -14.77 5.48 -8.39
CA MET A 135 -16.22 5.35 -8.18
C MET A 135 -16.94 4.85 -9.43
N SER A 136 -16.52 5.30 -10.62
CA SER A 136 -17.02 4.77 -11.89
C SER A 136 -16.78 3.26 -11.99
N GLN A 137 -15.54 2.79 -11.77
CA GLN A 137 -15.19 1.37 -11.79
C GLN A 137 -15.99 0.53 -10.78
N LEU A 138 -16.30 1.08 -9.61
CA LEU A 138 -17.03 0.38 -8.55
C LEU A 138 -18.55 0.37 -8.75
N ASN A 139 -19.10 1.32 -9.53
CA ASN A 139 -20.54 1.45 -9.76
C ASN A 139 -21.01 0.84 -11.07
N THR A 140 -20.14 0.63 -12.06
CA THR A 140 -20.53 -0.13 -13.26
C THR A 140 -20.97 -1.53 -12.87
N LYS A 141 -22.23 -1.87 -13.18
CA LYS A 141 -22.82 -3.21 -13.00
C LYS A 141 -22.16 -4.29 -13.90
N THR A 142 -21.08 -3.95 -14.61
CA THR A 142 -20.56 -4.60 -15.82
C THR A 142 -19.28 -5.41 -15.59
N ILE A 143 -19.20 -6.20 -14.52
CA ILE A 143 -18.11 -7.20 -14.36
C ILE A 143 -18.64 -8.64 -14.28
N TRP A 144 -19.97 -8.86 -14.19
CA TRP A 144 -20.52 -10.19 -13.90
C TRP A 144 -21.54 -10.73 -14.92
N THR A 145 -21.60 -10.21 -16.15
CA THR A 145 -22.41 -10.81 -17.25
C THR A 145 -21.60 -11.47 -18.34
N SER A 146 -20.28 -11.57 -18.21
CA SER A 146 -19.47 -12.48 -19.03
C SER A 146 -18.32 -13.04 -18.18
N GLN A 147 -18.54 -14.23 -17.63
CA GLN A 147 -17.47 -15.05 -17.04
C GLN A 147 -16.36 -15.22 -18.09
N PRO A 148 -15.11 -14.82 -17.83
CA PRO A 148 -14.01 -15.34 -18.62
C PRO A 148 -13.87 -16.81 -18.22
N SER A 149 -13.97 -17.69 -19.20
CA SER A 149 -13.58 -19.10 -19.08
C SER A 149 -12.25 -19.18 -18.33
N ARG A 150 -12.16 -20.16 -17.42
CA ARG A 150 -11.05 -20.45 -16.47
C ARG A 150 -9.65 -20.50 -17.10
N ASN A 151 -9.53 -20.41 -18.43
CA ASN A 151 -8.29 -20.46 -19.21
C ASN A 151 -7.88 -19.17 -19.95
N GLN A 152 -8.50 -18.02 -19.70
CA GLN A 152 -7.96 -16.75 -20.23
C GLN A 152 -7.71 -15.76 -19.09
N ARG A 153 -6.44 -15.71 -18.66
CA ARG A 153 -5.94 -14.55 -17.92
C ARG A 153 -5.99 -13.36 -18.88
N PRO A 154 -6.68 -12.26 -18.58
CA PRO A 154 -6.66 -11.11 -19.46
C PRO A 154 -5.23 -10.57 -19.48
N SER A 155 -4.61 -10.50 -20.66
CA SER A 155 -3.39 -9.71 -20.84
C SER A 155 -3.75 -8.27 -20.53
N MET A 156 -3.25 -7.79 -19.39
CA MET A 156 -3.38 -6.42 -18.92
C MET A 156 -2.91 -5.48 -20.04
N VAL A 157 -3.86 -4.85 -20.75
CA VAL A 157 -3.54 -3.76 -21.69
C VAL A 157 -3.15 -2.58 -20.83
N MET A 158 -1.83 -2.39 -20.75
CA MET A 158 -1.20 -1.30 -20.04
C MET A 158 -1.30 -0.06 -20.94
N ASN A 159 -2.36 0.73 -20.78
CA ASN A 159 -2.42 2.04 -21.42
C ASN A 159 -1.29 2.88 -20.82
N SER A 160 -0.34 3.26 -21.68
CA SER A 160 0.88 4.03 -21.38
C SER A 160 0.63 5.48 -20.94
N ASP A 161 -0.64 5.87 -20.76
CA ASP A 161 -1.06 7.24 -20.51
C ASP A 161 -1.34 7.54 -19.03
N LEU A 162 -0.96 6.65 -18.11
CA LEU A 162 -0.80 7.06 -16.72
C LEU A 162 0.43 7.98 -16.63
N LYS A 163 0.19 9.29 -16.67
CA LYS A 163 1.18 10.27 -16.19
C LYS A 163 1.56 9.90 -14.75
N PRO A 164 2.86 9.87 -14.40
CA PRO A 164 3.29 9.80 -13.02
C PRO A 164 2.63 10.95 -12.24
N TYR A 165 2.38 10.74 -10.95
CA TYR A 165 1.83 11.77 -10.07
C TYR A 165 2.79 12.98 -10.05
N ASP A 166 2.42 14.02 -10.80
CA ASP A 166 3.18 15.25 -10.93
C ASP A 166 3.16 15.98 -9.58
N THR A 167 4.36 16.13 -9.01
CA THR A 167 4.62 16.90 -7.80
C THR A 167 4.50 18.39 -8.12
N VAL A 168 3.53 19.07 -7.50
CA VAL A 168 3.51 20.52 -7.50
C VAL A 168 4.56 20.99 -6.48
N GLY A 169 5.69 21.49 -7.00
CA GLY A 169 6.61 22.37 -6.26
C GLY A 169 8.01 21.80 -6.00
N GLY A 170 8.97 22.10 -6.90
CA GLY A 170 10.41 22.01 -6.62
C GLY A 170 11.24 21.57 -7.82
N ASN A 171 12.01 22.49 -8.41
CA ASN A 171 12.97 22.20 -9.48
C ASN A 171 14.06 21.23 -8.99
N HIS A 172 14.05 19.97 -9.46
CA HIS A 172 15.25 19.13 -9.48
C HIS A 172 15.28 18.28 -10.75
N LEU A 173 16.29 18.54 -11.60
CA LEU A 173 16.61 17.73 -12.77
C LEU A 173 17.16 16.38 -12.30
N VAL A 174 16.47 15.28 -12.56
CA VAL A 174 17.02 13.93 -12.40
C VAL A 174 16.81 13.18 -13.72
N PRO A 175 17.88 12.69 -14.38
CA PRO A 175 17.77 12.05 -15.69
C PRO A 175 17.11 10.66 -15.57
N ASP A 176 16.19 10.40 -16.50
CA ASP A 176 15.38 9.18 -16.64
C ASP A 176 16.27 7.96 -16.95
N ARG A 177 16.40 7.04 -15.99
CA ARG A 177 16.92 5.69 -16.22
C ARG A 177 15.80 4.68 -15.98
N LYS A 178 15.11 4.32 -17.06
CA LYS A 178 14.13 3.22 -17.08
C LYS A 178 14.82 1.88 -16.84
N LEU A 179 14.63 1.31 -15.65
CA LEU A 179 14.87 -0.11 -15.40
C LEU A 179 13.65 -0.92 -15.89
N ARG A 180 13.82 -1.65 -16.99
CA ARG A 180 12.81 -2.60 -17.49
C ARG A 180 12.88 -3.91 -16.71
N LYS A 181 11.72 -4.48 -16.42
CA LYS A 181 11.55 -5.77 -15.76
C LYS A 181 11.88 -6.89 -16.75
N SER A 182 12.92 -7.68 -16.47
CA SER A 182 13.10 -8.97 -17.15
C SER A 182 12.11 -9.97 -16.55
N ARG A 183 11.23 -10.49 -17.39
CA ARG A 183 10.43 -11.67 -17.10
C ARG A 183 11.30 -12.85 -17.49
N ASP A 184 12.00 -13.44 -16.54
CA ASP A 184 12.22 -14.88 -16.55
C ASP A 184 12.52 -15.38 -15.14
N ASP A 185 11.98 -16.57 -14.88
CA ASP A 185 12.20 -17.42 -13.73
C ASP A 185 11.63 -17.01 -12.37
N LYS A 186 10.34 -17.33 -12.23
CA LYS A 186 9.90 -18.03 -11.03
C LYS A 186 10.64 -19.37 -10.97
N LYS A 187 11.57 -19.53 -10.02
CA LYS A 187 11.83 -20.80 -9.35
C LYS A 187 12.68 -20.57 -8.09
N ILE A 188 12.02 -20.83 -6.95
CA ILE A 188 12.53 -21.23 -5.64
C ILE A 188 13.43 -20.22 -4.88
N PHE A 189 12.90 -19.76 -3.75
CA PHE A 189 13.54 -19.02 -2.65
C PHE A 189 14.04 -17.59 -2.93
N GLY A 190 13.10 -16.63 -2.87
CA GLY A 190 13.34 -15.18 -2.85
C GLY A 190 14.07 -14.64 -1.60
N VAL A 191 14.74 -15.49 -0.82
CA VAL A 191 15.51 -15.09 0.37
C VAL A 191 16.81 -14.41 -0.06
N CYS A 192 17.53 -14.98 -1.03
CA CYS A 192 18.78 -14.37 -1.54
C CYS A 192 18.50 -13.13 -2.40
N GLY A 193 17.38 -13.10 -3.13
CA GLY A 193 16.96 -11.92 -3.91
C GLY A 193 16.58 -10.72 -3.04
N GLY A 194 15.97 -10.96 -1.88
CA GLY A 194 15.67 -9.92 -0.89
C GLY A 194 16.92 -9.33 -0.25
N ILE A 195 17.87 -10.17 0.16
CA ILE A 195 19.15 -9.75 0.77
C ILE A 195 20.02 -8.98 -0.23
N ALA A 196 20.12 -9.47 -1.47
CA ALA A 196 20.84 -8.80 -2.55
C ALA A 196 20.32 -7.37 -2.82
N ASN A 197 19.01 -7.20 -2.82
CA ASN A 197 18.38 -5.91 -3.09
C ASN A 197 18.46 -4.93 -1.90
N TYR A 198 18.56 -5.43 -0.67
CA TYR A 198 18.78 -4.61 0.52
C TYR A 198 20.20 -4.03 0.60
N PHE A 199 21.20 -4.83 0.21
CA PHE A 199 22.61 -4.41 0.21
C PHE A 199 23.11 -3.84 -1.14
N GLY A 200 22.28 -3.88 -2.19
CA GLY A 200 22.65 -3.43 -3.54
C GLY A 200 23.73 -4.31 -4.20
N ILE A 201 23.83 -5.58 -3.81
CA ILE A 201 24.83 -6.55 -4.27
C ILE A 201 24.18 -7.50 -5.28
N ASP A 202 24.95 -8.00 -6.26
CA ASP A 202 24.45 -8.96 -7.25
C ASP A 202 23.89 -10.23 -6.56
N PRO A 203 22.69 -10.72 -6.94
CA PRO A 203 22.09 -11.94 -6.38
C PRO A 203 22.98 -13.18 -6.49
N THR A 204 23.87 -13.20 -7.48
CA THR A 204 24.87 -14.25 -7.70
C THR A 204 25.93 -14.24 -6.61
N LEU A 205 26.37 -13.06 -6.15
CA LEU A 205 27.32 -12.92 -5.03
C LEU A 205 26.72 -13.38 -3.70
N VAL A 206 25.44 -13.07 -3.45
CA VAL A 206 24.73 -13.52 -2.24
C VAL A 206 24.60 -15.05 -2.23
N ARG A 207 24.33 -15.67 -3.39
CA ARG A 207 24.30 -17.13 -3.54
C ARG A 207 25.68 -17.75 -3.27
N ILE A 208 26.75 -17.17 -3.81
CA ILE A 208 28.13 -17.63 -3.59
C ILE A 208 28.52 -17.51 -2.11
N GLY A 209 28.16 -16.41 -1.44
CA GLY A 209 28.42 -16.22 -0.02
C GLY A 209 27.70 -17.26 0.86
N PHE A 210 26.45 -17.59 0.54
CA PHE A 210 25.70 -18.63 1.26
C PHE A 210 26.31 -20.02 1.05
N VAL A 211 26.72 -20.33 -0.18
CA VAL A 211 27.41 -21.57 -0.54
C VAL A 211 28.77 -21.66 0.15
N ALA A 212 29.57 -20.58 0.16
CA ALA A 212 30.84 -20.51 0.89
C ALA A 212 30.64 -20.68 2.40
N GLY A 213 29.60 -20.08 2.98
CA GLY A 213 29.21 -20.27 4.38
C GLY A 213 28.90 -21.72 4.72
N THR A 214 28.21 -22.45 3.83
CA THR A 214 27.94 -23.89 4.02
C THR A 214 29.20 -24.77 3.99
N PHE A 215 30.27 -24.34 3.30
CA PHE A 215 31.58 -25.02 3.36
C PHE A 215 32.30 -24.76 4.69
N ILE A 216 32.09 -23.61 5.33
CA ILE A 216 32.67 -23.26 6.65
C ILE A 216 31.97 -24.06 7.77
N THR A 217 30.68 -24.39 7.63
CA THR A 217 29.90 -25.13 8.65
C THR A 217 29.96 -26.66 8.54
N GLY A 218 30.76 -27.22 7.63
CA GLY A 218 31.11 -28.64 7.63
C GLY A 218 30.06 -29.61 7.07
N ALA A 219 30.20 -29.94 5.78
CA ALA A 219 29.77 -31.20 5.14
C ALA A 219 28.26 -31.47 4.96
N ALA A 220 27.65 -30.83 3.94
CA ALA A 220 26.38 -31.28 3.34
C ALA A 220 26.51 -31.53 1.82
N THR A 221 27.64 -32.07 1.36
CA THR A 221 27.95 -32.24 -0.08
C THR A 221 27.33 -33.48 -0.74
N ILE A 222 26.76 -34.41 0.03
CA ILE A 222 26.12 -35.63 -0.51
C ILE A 222 24.77 -35.36 -1.22
N PRO A 223 23.84 -34.52 -0.70
CA PRO A 223 22.58 -34.24 -1.41
C PRO A 223 22.77 -33.46 -2.72
N ILE A 224 23.87 -32.70 -2.86
CA ILE A 224 24.17 -31.93 -4.08
C ILE A 224 24.39 -32.83 -5.29
N TYR A 225 25.06 -33.97 -5.11
CA TYR A 225 25.29 -34.92 -6.21
C TYR A 225 24.01 -35.64 -6.64
N LEU A 226 23.12 -35.97 -5.69
CA LEU A 226 21.79 -36.53 -5.97
C LEU A 226 20.87 -35.53 -6.70
N VAL A 227 20.97 -34.24 -6.37
CA VAL A 227 20.20 -33.18 -7.04
C VAL A 227 20.75 -32.89 -8.44
N LEU A 228 22.07 -32.92 -8.65
CA LEU A 228 22.67 -32.73 -9.98
C LEU A 228 22.23 -33.81 -10.97
N ASN A 229 22.10 -35.06 -10.51
CA ASN A 229 21.64 -36.19 -11.34
C ASN A 229 20.14 -36.10 -11.70
N PHE A 230 19.34 -35.32 -10.97
CA PHE A 230 17.91 -35.13 -11.26
C PHE A 230 17.64 -33.87 -12.12
N VAL A 231 18.57 -32.91 -12.13
CA VAL A 231 18.41 -31.60 -12.79
C VAL A 231 18.95 -31.57 -14.22
N LEU A 232 19.87 -32.46 -14.60
CA LEU A 232 20.30 -32.59 -16.00
C LEU A 232 19.47 -33.66 -16.72
N PRO A 233 18.62 -33.31 -17.71
CA PRO A 233 18.33 -34.21 -18.81
C PRO A 233 19.38 -34.01 -19.91
N ASP A 234 19.82 -35.12 -20.51
CA ASP A 234 20.83 -35.15 -21.55
C ASP A 234 20.45 -34.28 -22.75
N SER A 235 21.38 -33.40 -23.13
CA SER A 235 21.26 -32.53 -24.29
C SER A 235 21.46 -33.33 -25.59
N ARG A 236 20.36 -33.55 -26.32
CA ARG A 236 20.36 -33.51 -27.79
C ARG A 236 19.30 -32.53 -28.26
#